data_AF-A0A2H0YGH2-F1
#
_entry.id   AF-A0A2H0YGH2-F1
#
_cell.length_a   1.000
_cell.length_b   1.000
_cell.length_c   1.000
_cell.angle_alpha   90.00
_cell.angle_beta   90.00
_cell.angle_gamma   90.00
#
_symmetry.space_group_name_H-M   'P 1'
#
loop_
_entity.id
_entity.type
_entity.pdbx_description
1 polymer ?
#
loop_
_entity_poly.entity_id
_entity_poly.type
_entity_poly.pdbx_seq_one_letter_code
_entity_poly.pdbx_strand_id
1 'polypeptide(L)' 'GTRTFHIETRDEIDPAWFHGAGKVGITAGASTPEWIIEEMIERLNQISGESV' A
#
# COMPACT_ATOMS: atom_id res chain seq x y z
N GLY A 1 6.66 -15.59 9.14
CA GLY A 1 6.70 -14.79 7.90
C GLY A 1 5.66 -13.69 7.99
N THR A 2 5.89 -12.56 7.32
CA THR A 2 4.92 -11.48 7.21
C THR A 2 4.09 -11.68 5.94
N ARG A 3 2.80 -11.35 5.94
CA ARG A 3 1.98 -11.35 4.72
C ARG A 3 2.58 -10.34 3.73
N THR A 4 2.86 -10.78 2.52
CA THR A 4 3.49 -9.94 1.48
C THR A 4 2.71 -10.13 0.19
N PHE A 5 2.39 -9.01 -0.44
CA PHE A 5 1.67 -8.94 -1.70
C PHE A 5 2.54 -8.18 -2.69
N HIS A 6 2.59 -8.66 -3.94
CA HIS A 6 3.16 -7.92 -5.04
C HIS A 6 2.01 -7.29 -5.81
N ILE A 7 2.12 -5.99 -6.10
CA ILE A 7 1.13 -5.20 -6.82
C ILE A 7 1.86 -4.29 -7.81
N GLU A 8 1.24 -3.99 -8.94
CA GLU A 8 1.77 -3.04 -9.92
C GLU A 8 1.02 -1.70 -9.87
N THR A 9 -0.25 -1.73 -9.42
CA THR A 9 -1.15 -0.57 -9.43
C THR A 9 -1.92 -0.41 -8.12
N ARG A 10 -2.39 0.82 -7.83
CA ARG A 10 -3.13 1.15 -6.58
C ARG A 10 -4.46 0.42 -6.47
N ASP A 11 -5.03 0.02 -7.60
CA ASP A 11 -6.34 -0.64 -7.69
C ASP A 11 -6.28 -2.11 -7.28
N GLU A 12 -5.09 -2.71 -7.29
CA GLU A 12 -4.87 -4.07 -6.77
C GLU A 12 -4.87 -4.13 -5.24
N ILE A 13 -4.81 -2.98 -4.55
CA ILE A 13 -4.85 -2.90 -3.09
C ILE A 13 -6.26 -3.25 -2.58
N ASP A 14 -6.39 -4.43 -1.98
CA ASP A 14 -7.61 -4.88 -1.32
C ASP A 14 -7.64 -4.46 0.18
N PRO A 15 -8.64 -3.67 0.61
CA PRO A 15 -8.82 -3.29 2.02
C PRO A 15 -8.84 -4.48 3.00
N ALA A 16 -9.31 -5.65 2.56
CA ALA A 16 -9.37 -6.85 3.40
C ALA A 16 -7.98 -7.32 3.86
N TRP A 17 -6.91 -6.98 3.14
CA TRP A 17 -5.53 -7.33 3.53
C TRP A 17 -5.11 -6.70 4.86
N PHE A 18 -5.69 -5.54 5.20
CA PHE A 18 -5.32 -4.75 6.37
C PHE A 18 -6.16 -5.05 7.60
N HIS A 19 -7.15 -5.96 7.51
CA HIS A 19 -7.94 -6.34 8.67
C HIS A 19 -7.05 -6.89 9.80
N GLY A 20 -7.13 -6.25 10.96
CA GLY A 20 -6.32 -6.59 12.14
C GLY A 20 -4.83 -6.18 12.04
N ALA A 21 -4.42 -5.45 11.01
CA ALA A 21 -3.06 -4.94 10.88
C ALA A 21 -2.93 -3.55 11.52
N GLY A 22 -2.07 -3.42 12.54
CA GLY A 22 -1.75 -2.11 13.15
C GLY A 22 -0.60 -1.35 12.48
N LYS A 23 0.11 -2.00 11.55
CA LYS A 23 1.21 -1.41 10.78
C LYS A 23 1.37 -2.12 9.45
N VAL A 24 1.62 -1.33 8.40
CA VAL A 24 1.90 -1.80 7.05
C VAL A 24 3.26 -1.25 6.62
N GLY A 25 4.04 -2.06 5.92
CA GLY A 25 5.27 -1.63 5.27
C GLY A 25 5.10 -1.68 3.76
N ILE A 26 5.60 -0.66 3.07
CA ILE A 26 5.64 -0.60 1.62
C ILE A 26 7.12 -0.61 1.20
N THR A 27 7.43 -1.29 0.11
CA THR A 27 8.74 -1.24 -0.52
C THR A 27 8.55 -1.32 -2.03
N ALA A 28 9.50 -0.79 -2.78
CA ALA A 28 9.49 -0.81 -4.24
C ALA A 28 10.88 -1.16 -4.75
N GLY A 29 10.93 -1.82 -5.91
CA GLY A 29 12.20 -2.08 -6.59
C GLY A 29 12.80 -0.78 -7.13
N ALA A 30 14.12 -0.75 -7.33
CA ALA A 30 14.84 0.44 -7.80
C ALA A 30 14.36 1.02 -9.14
N SER A 31 13.64 0.23 -9.94
CA SER A 31 13.05 0.64 -11.22
C SER A 31 11.66 1.24 -11.11
N THR A 32 11.09 1.34 -9.90
CA THR A 32 9.73 1.85 -9.68
C THR A 32 9.80 3.36 -9.41
N PRO A 33 9.19 4.21 -10.26
CA PRO A 33 9.16 5.65 -10.03
C PRO A 33 8.47 6.05 -8.72
N GLU A 34 8.89 7.17 -8.13
CA GLU A 34 8.36 7.70 -6.86
C GLU A 34 6.84 7.94 -6.92
N TRP A 35 6.32 8.47 -8.02
CA TRP A 35 4.89 8.76 -8.17
C TRP A 35 3.99 7.52 -8.06
N ILE A 36 4.49 6.34 -8.44
CA ILE A 36 3.75 5.08 -8.24
C ILE A 36 3.66 4.79 -6.74
N ILE A 37 4.74 5.03 -5.98
CA ILE A 37 4.76 4.82 -4.53
C ILE A 37 3.81 5.80 -3.85
N GLU A 38 3.80 7.07 -4.27
CA GLU A 38 2.88 8.10 -3.78
C GLU A 38 1.41 7.67 -3.98
N GLU A 39 1.05 7.16 -5.16
CA GLU A 39 -0.29 6.62 -5.44
C GLU A 39 -0.69 5.47 -4.50
N MET A 40 0.26 4.59 -4.15
CA MET A 40 0.01 3.52 -3.16
C MET A 40 -0.24 4.09 -1.76
N ILE A 41 0.57 5.08 -1.34
CA ILE A 41 0.44 5.72 -0.04
C ILE A 41 -0.92 6.42 0.06
N GLU A 42 -1.32 7.18 -0.96
CA GLU A 42 -2.66 7.80 -1.00
C GLU A 42 -3.78 6.79 -0.84
N ARG A 43 -3.69 5.65 -1.54
CA ARG A 43 -4.69 4.60 -1.45
C ARG A 43 -4.74 3.99 -0.04
N LEU A 44 -3.60 3.80 0.60
CA LEU A 44 -3.55 3.27 1.96
C LEU A 44 -4.11 4.26 2.99
N ASN A 45 -3.85 5.55 2.83
CA ASN A 45 -4.43 6.60 3.69
C ASN A 45 -5.97 6.65 3.56
N GLN A 46 -6.50 6.50 2.33
CA GLN A 46 -7.93 6.38 2.10
C GLN A 46 -8.54 5.15 2.80
N ILE A 47 -7.81 4.04 2.86
CA ILE A 47 -8.26 2.80 3.51
C ILE A 47 -8.15 2.91 5.04
N SER A 48 -7.10 3.53 5.56
CA SER A 48 -6.90 3.71 7.01
C SER A 48 -7.84 4.75 7.62
N GLY A 49 -8.47 5.60 6.79
CA GLY A 49 -9.30 6.70 7.24
C GLY A 49 -8.48 7.87 7.77
N GLU A 50 -7.19 7.94 7.45
CA GLU A 50 -6.34 9.07 7.75
C GLU A 50 -6.50 10.13 6.64
N SER A 51 -7.14 11.25 6.98
CA SER A 51 -7.08 12.47 6.17
C SER A 51 -5.74 13.15 6.46
N VAL A 52 -4.84 13.15 5.47
CA VAL A 52 -3.64 14.01 5.49
C VAL A 52 -4.01 15.47 5.23
#